data_AF-A0A2E3D0L5-F1
#
_entry.id   AF-A0A2E3D0L5-F1
#
_cell.length_a   1.000
_cell.length_b   1.000
_cell.length_c   1.000
_cell.angle_alpha   90.00
_cell.angle_beta   90.00
_cell.angle_gamma   90.00
#
_symmetry.space_group_name_H-M   'P 1'
#
loop_
_entity.id
_entity.type
_entity.pdbx_description
1 polymer ?
#
loop_
_entity_poly.entity_id
_entity_poly.type
_entity_poly.pdbx_seq_one_letter_code
_entity_poly.pdbx_strand_id
1 'polypeptide(L)'
;MFLAHSIGDFLHQASVLVALLAIVTFVVFLTEFASNTASAALLVPVFAAIAESLGVSPVMLSAIIAVSASCAFMLPVATPPNAIVFGSGYILQTDMMKAGLWINLSCILIITLYAWLFW
;
A
#
# COMPACT_ATOMS: atom_id res chain seq x y z
N MET A 1 -6.31 17.27 12.15
CA MET A 1 -6.55 17.04 13.59
C MET A 1 -7.51 15.87 13.85
N PHE A 2 -8.78 15.89 13.43
CA PHE A 2 -9.73 14.79 13.73
C PHE A 2 -9.25 13.41 13.25
N LEU A 3 -8.86 13.30 11.97
CA LEU A 3 -8.35 12.05 11.38
C LEU A 3 -7.06 11.54 12.05
N ALA A 4 -6.14 12.46 12.38
CA ALA A 4 -4.91 12.13 13.06
C ALA A 4 -5.17 11.63 14.50
N HIS A 5 -6.18 12.16 15.19
CA HIS A 5 -6.56 11.70 16.52
C HIS A 5 -7.23 10.33 16.48
N SER A 6 -8.19 10.10 15.57
CA SER A 6 -8.83 8.79 15.43
C SER A 6 -7.86 7.68 14.99
N ILE A 7 -6.93 8.00 14.09
CA ILE A 7 -5.85 7.09 13.67
C ILE A 7 -4.80 6.95 14.78
N GLY A 8 -4.51 8.03 15.50
CA GLY A 8 -3.59 8.06 16.64
C GLY A 8 -4.04 7.20 17.80
N ASP A 9 -5.33 7.23 18.15
CA ASP A 9 -5.90 6.38 19.21
C ASP A 9 -5.91 4.91 18.79
N PHE A 10 -6.18 4.62 17.51
CA PHE A 10 -6.05 3.28 16.94
C PHE A 10 -4.58 2.79 16.94
N LEU A 11 -3.63 3.69 16.64
CA LEU A 11 -2.17 3.47 16.72
C LEU A 11 -1.65 3.34 18.15
N HIS A 12 -2.34 3.90 19.15
CA HIS A 12 -1.97 3.81 20.57
C HIS A 12 -2.51 2.53 21.22
N GLN A 13 -3.67 2.03 20.77
CA GLN A 13 -4.24 0.76 21.22
C GLN A 13 -3.69 -0.46 20.47
N ALA A 14 -3.36 -0.30 19.18
CA ALA A 14 -2.66 -1.31 18.40
C ALA A 14 -1.15 -1.10 18.50
N SER A 15 -0.34 -2.15 18.41
CA SER A 15 1.11 -1.95 18.28
C SER A 15 1.41 -1.22 16.96
N VAL A 16 2.44 -0.36 16.92
CA VAL A 16 2.88 0.36 15.71
C VAL A 16 2.97 -0.56 14.48
N LEU A 17 3.37 -1.80 14.70
CA LEU A 17 3.42 -2.86 13.68
C LEU A 17 2.04 -3.15 13.07
N VAL A 18 0.98 -3.27 13.87
CA VAL A 18 -0.38 -3.54 13.39
C VAL A 18 -0.90 -2.38 12.53
N ALA A 19 -0.62 -1.14 12.91
CA ALA A 19 -1.03 0.00 12.13
C ALA A 19 -0.27 0.11 10.80
N LEU A 20 1.05 -0.12 10.82
CA LEU A 20 1.86 -0.22 9.60
C LEU A 20 1.33 -1.30 8.66
N LEU A 21 1.05 -2.49 9.21
CA LEU A 21 0.50 -3.60 8.45
C LEU A 21 -0.85 -3.24 7.83
N ALA A 22 -1.73 -2.57 8.58
CA ALA A 22 -3.04 -2.13 8.08
C ALA A 22 -2.91 -1.11 6.95
N ILE A 23 -2.03 -0.11 7.10
CA ILE A 23 -1.79 0.93 6.09
C ILE A 23 -1.22 0.33 4.81
N VAL A 24 -0.17 -0.48 4.92
CA VAL A 24 0.48 -1.12 3.77
C VAL A 24 -0.52 -2.03 3.05
N THR A 25 -1.25 -2.86 3.79
CA THR A 25 -2.29 -3.74 3.23
C THR A 25 -3.35 -2.91 2.49
N PHE A 26 -3.85 -1.84 3.10
CA PHE A 26 -4.84 -0.97 2.47
C PHE A 26 -4.35 -0.40 1.14
N VAL A 27 -3.11 0.13 1.09
CA VAL A 27 -2.58 0.76 -0.12
C VAL A 27 -2.33 -0.27 -1.22
N VAL A 28 -1.74 -1.42 -0.89
CA VAL A 28 -1.46 -2.51 -1.84
C VAL A 28 -2.75 -3.00 -2.50
N PHE A 29 -3.82 -3.21 -1.73
CA PHE A 29 -5.09 -3.63 -2.32
C PHE A 29 -5.83 -2.50 -3.03
N LEU A 30 -5.77 -1.26 -2.54
CA LEU A 30 -6.39 -0.11 -3.20
C LEU A 30 -5.83 0.09 -4.61
N THR A 31 -4.52 -0.10 -4.77
CA THR A 31 -3.84 0.11 -6.05
C THR A 31 -4.14 -0.96 -7.10
N GLU A 32 -4.83 -2.05 -6.73
CA GLU A 32 -5.37 -3.01 -7.71
C GLU A 32 -6.60 -2.46 -8.45
N PHE A 33 -7.32 -1.52 -7.82
CA PHE A 33 -8.56 -0.93 -8.36
C PHE A 33 -8.34 0.47 -8.97
N ALA A 34 -7.21 1.11 -8.68
CA ALA A 34 -6.89 2.47 -9.10
C ALA A 34 -5.47 2.54 -9.66
N SER A 35 -5.19 3.55 -10.49
CA SER A 35 -3.82 3.78 -10.97
C SER A 35 -2.86 4.05 -9.81
N ASN A 36 -1.69 3.41 -9.83
CA ASN A 36 -0.61 3.63 -8.84
C ASN A 36 -0.34 5.12 -8.58
N THR A 37 -0.27 5.92 -9.65
CA THR A 37 -0.04 7.36 -9.55
C THR A 37 -1.20 8.09 -8.87
N ALA A 38 -2.44 7.70 -9.15
CA ALA A 38 -3.62 8.28 -8.50
C ALA A 38 -3.67 7.92 -7.00
N SER A 39 -3.40 6.66 -6.66
CA SER A 39 -3.30 6.18 -5.28
C SER A 39 -2.22 6.93 -4.50
N ALA A 40 -1.01 7.06 -5.07
CA ALA A 40 0.08 7.80 -4.43
C ALA A 40 -0.24 9.30 -4.28
N ALA A 41 -0.75 9.95 -5.33
CA ALA A 41 -1.09 11.37 -5.30
C ALA A 41 -2.16 11.71 -4.24
N LEU A 42 -3.07 10.77 -3.96
CA LEU A 42 -4.11 10.95 -2.96
C LEU A 42 -3.61 10.62 -1.54
N LEU A 43 -2.91 9.50 -1.37
CA LEU A 43 -2.57 8.99 -0.04
C LEU A 43 -1.32 9.63 0.57
N VAL A 44 -0.30 9.94 -0.23
CA VAL A 44 0.95 10.57 0.27
C VAL A 44 0.69 11.85 1.05
N PRO A 45 -0.05 12.86 0.53
CA PRO A 45 -0.30 14.09 1.30
C PRO A 45 -1.16 13.85 2.56
N VAL A 46 -2.09 12.90 2.52
CA VAL A 46 -2.94 12.56 3.67
C VAL A 46 -2.11 11.96 4.79
N PHE A 47 -1.27 10.97 4.48
CA PHE A 47 -0.43 10.30 5.48
C PHE A 47 0.74 11.18 5.94
N ALA A 48 1.30 12.04 5.09
CA ALA A 48 2.31 13.01 5.51
C ALA A 48 1.78 13.95 6.60
N ALA A 49 0.58 14.50 6.44
CA ALA A 49 -0.04 15.35 7.46
C ALA A 49 -0.37 14.61 8.77
N ILE A 50 -0.72 13.32 8.67
CA ILE A 50 -0.93 12.45 9.83
C ILE A 50 0.41 12.19 10.54
N ALA A 51 1.48 11.91 9.81
CA ALA A 51 2.81 11.69 10.37
C ALA A 51 3.31 12.92 11.15
N GLU A 52 3.18 14.12 10.58
CA GLU A 52 3.51 15.38 11.28
C GLU A 52 2.74 15.54 12.58
N SER A 53 1.43 15.22 12.56
CA SER A 53 0.57 15.33 13.75
C SER A 53 0.92 14.31 14.84
N LEU A 54 1.49 13.17 14.46
CA LEU A 54 1.92 12.09 15.34
C LEU A 54 3.40 12.21 15.76
N GLY A 55 4.12 13.23 15.27
CA GLY A 55 5.55 13.40 15.55
C GLY A 55 6.45 12.37 14.89
N VAL A 56 5.99 11.71 13.82
CA VAL A 56 6.76 10.72 13.06
C VAL A 56 7.31 11.32 11.77
N SER A 57 8.38 10.75 11.21
CA SER A 57 8.96 11.19 9.95
C SER A 57 7.96 11.13 8.79
N PRO A 58 7.54 12.27 8.20
CA PRO A 58 6.61 12.29 7.07
C PRO A 58 7.24 11.69 5.81
N VAL A 59 8.56 11.81 5.68
CA VAL A 59 9.33 11.28 4.55
C VAL A 59 9.25 9.75 4.53
N MET A 60 9.44 9.12 5.69
CA MET A 60 9.42 7.67 5.78
C MET A 60 8.03 7.10 5.47
N LEU A 61 6.98 7.67 6.07
CA LEU A 61 5.62 7.21 5.82
C LEU A 61 5.21 7.45 4.36
N SER A 62 5.57 8.59 3.78
CA SER A 62 5.33 8.88 2.36
C SER A 62 6.03 7.88 1.43
N ALA A 63 7.27 7.50 1.74
CA ALA A 63 8.01 6.50 0.97
C ALA A 63 7.33 5.12 1.03
N ILE A 64 6.88 4.70 2.22
CA ILE A 64 6.14 3.44 2.40
C ILE A 64 4.86 3.43 1.56
N ILE A 65 4.09 4.53 1.56
CA ILE A 65 2.88 4.66 0.74
C ILE A 65 3.22 4.59 -0.75
N ALA A 66 4.25 5.30 -1.20
CA ALA A 66 4.64 5.31 -2.62
C ALA A 66 5.08 3.93 -3.12
N VAL A 67 5.86 3.20 -2.31
CA VAL A 67 6.27 1.82 -2.63
C VAL A 67 5.06 0.88 -2.63
N SER A 68 4.20 0.96 -1.61
CA SER A 68 2.99 0.13 -1.51
C SER A 68 2.03 0.37 -2.69
N ALA A 69 1.86 1.62 -3.12
CA ALA A 69 1.05 1.98 -4.28
C ALA A 69 1.65 1.49 -5.60
N SER A 70 2.91 1.04 -5.63
CA SER A 70 3.52 0.45 -6.82
C SER A 70 3.31 -1.07 -6.91
N CYS A 71 2.79 -1.69 -5.84
CA CYS A 71 2.59 -3.13 -5.74
C CYS A 71 1.20 -3.55 -6.23
N ALA A 72 0.97 -3.44 -7.54
CA ALA A 72 -0.28 -3.83 -8.20
C ALA A 72 -0.06 -5.05 -9.12
N PHE A 73 -0.26 -6.26 -8.59
CA PHE A 73 0.12 -7.51 -9.23
C PHE A 73 -1.05 -8.49 -9.47
N MET A 74 -2.26 -8.23 -8.94
CA MET A 74 -3.41 -9.16 -9.07
C MET A 74 -4.26 -8.92 -10.32
N LEU A 75 -4.59 -7.68 -10.65
CA LEU A 75 -5.56 -7.37 -11.69
C LEU A 75 -4.91 -6.83 -12.98
N PRO A 76 -5.46 -7.19 -14.16
CA PRO A 76 -4.94 -6.71 -15.44
C PRO A 76 -5.20 -5.22 -15.65
N VAL A 77 -6.28 -4.67 -15.09
CA VAL A 77 -6.65 -3.25 -15.22
C VAL A 77 -5.75 -2.33 -14.38
N ALA A 78 -5.06 -2.87 -13.38
CA ALA A 78 -4.32 -2.07 -12.40
C ALA A 78 -3.13 -1.33 -13.04
N THR A 79 -2.42 -1.98 -13.97
CA THR A 79 -1.24 -1.39 -14.63
C THR A 79 -1.13 -1.79 -16.11
N PRO A 80 -0.58 -0.92 -16.98
CA PRO A 80 -0.37 -1.25 -18.40
C PRO A 80 0.44 -2.52 -18.65
N PRO A 81 1.52 -2.84 -17.91
CA PRO A 81 2.24 -4.11 -18.06
C PRO A 81 1.36 -5.34 -17.84
N ASN A 82 0.52 -5.33 -16.79
CA ASN A 82 -0.40 -6.44 -16.51
C ASN A 82 -1.43 -6.59 -17.65
N ALA A 83 -1.96 -5.48 -18.16
CA ALA A 83 -2.89 -5.47 -19.29
C ALA A 83 -2.27 -6.02 -20.59
N ILE A 84 -1.01 -5.67 -20.89
CA ILE A 84 -0.30 -6.13 -22.10
C ILE A 84 -0.15 -7.65 -22.09
N VAL A 85 0.29 -8.22 -20.95
CA VAL A 85 0.48 -9.67 -20.84
C VAL A 85 -0.87 -10.40 -20.85
N PHE A 86 -1.89 -9.87 -20.17
CA PHE A 86 -3.24 -10.44 -20.20
C PHE A 86 -3.84 -10.43 -21.63
N GLY A 87 -3.58 -9.36 -22.39
CA GLY A 87 -4.02 -9.21 -23.78
C GLY A 87 -3.41 -10.23 -24.76
N SER A 88 -2.40 -11.01 -24.34
CA SER A 88 -1.83 -12.10 -25.14
C SER A 88 -2.79 -13.28 -25.37
N GLY A 89 -3.84 -13.40 -24.55
CA GLY A 89 -4.81 -14.49 -24.61
C GLY A 89 -4.34 -15.82 -23.99
N TYR A 90 -3.09 -15.90 -23.52
CA TYR A 90 -2.52 -17.12 -22.91
C TYR A 90 -2.70 -17.19 -21.38
N ILE A 91 -3.05 -16.08 -20.72
CA ILE A 91 -3.16 -16.02 -19.26
C ILE A 91 -4.60 -15.78 -18.85
N LEU A 92 -5.13 -16.67 -18.02
CA LEU A 92 -6.44 -16.50 -17.41
C LEU A 92 -6.37 -15.46 -16.28
N GLN A 93 -7.45 -14.69 -16.12
CA GLN A 93 -7.52 -13.68 -15.06
C GLN A 93 -7.34 -14.30 -13.66
N THR A 94 -7.85 -15.52 -13.46
CA THR A 94 -7.70 -16.26 -12.20
C THR A 94 -6.26 -16.62 -11.88
N ASP A 95 -5.42 -16.84 -12.89
CA ASP A 95 -4.01 -17.21 -12.69
C ASP A 95 -3.21 -15.97 -12.27
N MET A 96 -3.46 -14.83 -12.91
CA MET A 96 -2.92 -13.54 -12.48
C MET A 96 -3.34 -13.19 -11.07
N MET A 97 -4.62 -13.32 -10.73
CA MET A 97 -5.12 -13.01 -9.40
C MET A 97 -4.46 -13.87 -8.31
N LYS A 98 -4.30 -15.18 -8.55
CA LYS A 98 -3.65 -16.09 -7.59
C LYS A 98 -2.17 -15.77 -7.43
N ALA A 99 -1.44 -15.59 -8.53
CA ALA A 99 -0.03 -15.26 -8.50
C ALA A 99 0.21 -13.89 -7.84
N GLY A 100 -0.58 -12.89 -8.25
CA GLY A 100 -0.56 -11.55 -7.70
C GLY A 100 -0.86 -11.50 -6.21
N LEU A 101 -1.80 -12.31 -5.71
CA LEU A 101 -2.12 -12.34 -4.28
C LEU A 101 -0.91 -12.78 -3.44
N TRP A 102 -0.17 -13.80 -3.89
CA TRP A 102 1.04 -14.25 -3.20
C TRP A 102 2.15 -13.20 -3.23
N ILE A 103 2.31 -12.49 -4.36
CA ILE A 103 3.28 -11.40 -4.47
C ILE A 103 2.88 -10.22 -3.58
N ASN A 104 1.60 -9.82 -3.59
CA ASN A 104 1.08 -8.75 -2.74
C ASN A 104 1.27 -9.05 -1.27
N LEU A 105 0.96 -10.27 -0.81
CA LEU A 105 1.21 -10.68 0.57
C LEU A 105 2.70 -10.62 0.94
N SER A 106 3.58 -11.03 0.01
CA SER A 106 5.03 -10.95 0.21
C SER A 106 5.51 -9.48 0.31
N CYS A 107 5.01 -8.61 -0.56
CA CYS A 107 5.28 -7.18 -0.52
C CYS A 107 4.78 -6.54 0.79
N ILE A 108 3.57 -6.87 1.24
CA ILE A 108 3.03 -6.38 2.50
C ILE A 108 3.97 -6.73 3.66
N LEU A 109 4.41 -7.98 3.75
CA LEU A 109 5.33 -8.42 4.80
C LEU A 109 6.68 -7.70 4.72
N ILE A 110 7.29 -7.65 3.53
CA ILE A 110 8.62 -7.03 3.34
C ILE A 110 8.57 -5.53 3.64
N ILE A 111 7.57 -4.81 3.12
CA ILE A 111 7.41 -3.37 3.32
C ILE A 111 7.12 -3.08 4.80
N THR A 112 6.26 -3.86 5.44
CA THR A 112 5.93 -3.68 6.86
C THR A 112 7.15 -3.95 7.75
N LEU A 113 7.93 -5.00 7.47
CA LEU A 113 9.16 -5.30 8.21
C LEU A 113 10.23 -4.24 8.00
N TYR A 114 10.41 -3.79 6.75
CA TYR A 114 11.31 -2.68 6.44
C TYR A 114 10.88 -1.42 7.16
N ALA A 115 9.61 -1.06 7.09
CA ALA A 115 9.06 0.06 7.84
C ALA A 115 9.36 -0.10 9.33
N TRP A 116 9.03 -1.22 9.94
CA TRP A 116 9.26 -1.45 11.37
C TRP A 116 10.74 -1.40 11.79
N LEU A 117 11.67 -1.86 10.94
CA LEU A 117 13.12 -1.83 11.22
C LEU A 117 13.73 -0.42 11.13
N PHE A 118 13.18 0.43 10.26
CA PHE A 118 13.68 1.78 10.00
C PHE A 118 12.83 2.88 10.65
N TRP A 119 11.86 2.49 11.49
CA TRP A 119 10.97 3.37 12.26
C TRP A 119 11.59 3.73 13.61
#